data_AF-A0A7X7JF26-F1
#
_entry.id   AF-A0A7X7JF26-F1
#
_cell.length_a   1.000
_cell.length_b   1.000
_cell.length_c   1.000
_cell.angle_alpha   90.00
_cell.angle_beta   90.00
_cell.angle_gamma   90.00
#
_symmetry.space_group_name_H-M   'P 1'
#
loop_
_entity.id
_entity.type
_entity.pdbx_description
1 polymer ?
#
loop_
_entity_poly.entity_id
_entity_poly.type
_entity_poly.pdbx_seq_one_letter_code
_entity_poly.pdbx_strand_id
1 'polypeptide(L)'
;MAEKWSLGRALRGVFVKPTIDETTWDDLETALLTADFGPDITERLIHELRDKVERFRTTDPKDLRRMLRETLEEHFDKFDTTLKLTERPAVVLVVGVNGVGKTTTIGKFTKFL
;
A
#
# COMPACT_ATOMS: atom_id res chain seq x y z
N MET A 1 3.18 -10.79 26.07
CA MET A 1 2.30 -10.60 24.90
C MET A 1 3.19 -10.28 23.72
N ALA A 2 3.16 -11.07 22.64
CA ALA A 2 3.92 -10.75 21.44
C ALA A 2 3.40 -9.43 20.84
N GLU A 3 4.28 -8.45 20.58
CA GLU A 3 3.87 -7.23 19.91
C GLU A 3 3.28 -7.57 18.53
N LYS A 4 2.07 -7.09 18.27
CA LYS A 4 1.42 -7.26 16.96
C LYS A 4 2.28 -6.56 15.90
N TRP A 5 2.70 -7.30 14.89
CA TRP A 5 3.47 -6.76 13.76
C TRP A 5 2.65 -5.67 13.04
N SER A 6 3.34 -4.65 12.50
CA SER A 6 2.72 -3.66 11.62
C SER A 6 3.73 -3.19 10.58
N LEU A 7 3.27 -2.98 9.35
CA LEU A 7 4.07 -2.43 8.27
C LEU A 7 4.72 -1.10 8.67
N GLY A 8 3.98 -0.22 9.36
CA GLY A 8 4.53 1.05 9.85
C GLY A 8 5.70 0.90 10.82
N ARG A 9 5.74 -0.14 11.66
CA ARG A 9 6.90 -0.42 12.53
C ARG A 9 8.07 -0.99 11.73
N ALA A 10 7.81 -1.94 10.83
CA ALA A 10 8.83 -2.54 9.98
C ALA A 10 9.55 -1.48 9.12
N LEU A 11 8.77 -0.65 8.43
CA LEU A 11 9.29 0.44 7.59
C LEU A 11 10.04 1.52 8.39
N ARG A 12 9.65 1.79 9.65
CA ARG A 12 10.43 2.70 10.50
C ARG A 12 11.86 2.21 10.68
N GLY A 13 12.09 0.90 10.83
CA GLY A 13 13.43 0.31 10.95
C GLY A 13 14.27 0.55 9.69
N VAL A 14 13.66 0.45 8.52
CA VAL A 14 14.30 0.73 7.22
C VAL A 14 14.74 2.20 7.13
N PHE A 15 13.85 3.13 7.50
CA PHE A 15 14.06 4.57 7.27
C PHE A 15 14.89 5.30 8.34
N VAL A 16 15.29 4.64 9.42
CA VAL A 16 16.19 5.22 10.44
C VAL A 16 17.65 4.90 10.21
N LYS A 17 17.97 4.07 9.20
CA LYS A 17 19.35 3.77 8.82
C LYS A 17 20.09 5.05 8.39
N PRO A 18 21.43 5.12 8.53
CA PRO A 18 22.18 6.33 8.15
C PRO A 18 22.23 6.57 6.63
N THR A 19 22.20 5.49 5.84
CA THR A 19 22.28 5.53 4.38
C THR A 19 21.46 4.39 3.78
N ILE A 20 21.11 4.52 2.51
CA ILE A 20 20.56 3.41 1.71
C ILE A 20 21.72 2.46 1.37
N ASP A 21 21.52 1.16 1.63
CA ASP A 21 22.43 0.05 1.33
C ASP A 21 21.65 -1.21 0.92
N GLU A 22 22.32 -2.31 0.60
CA GLU A 22 21.65 -3.55 0.21
C GLU A 22 20.71 -4.10 1.29
N THR A 23 21.09 -3.98 2.57
CA THR A 23 20.22 -4.40 3.68
C THR A 23 18.93 -3.57 3.78
N THR A 24 18.94 -2.34 3.28
CA THR A 24 17.76 -1.47 3.21
C THR A 24 16.72 -2.05 2.25
N TRP A 25 17.16 -2.60 1.13
CA TRP A 25 16.30 -3.21 0.13
C TRP A 25 15.72 -4.54 0.60
N ASP A 26 16.54 -5.40 1.20
CA ASP A 26 16.10 -6.68 1.76
C ASP A 26 15.05 -6.48 2.86
N ASP A 27 15.27 -5.51 3.77
CA ASP A 27 14.32 -5.20 4.84
C ASP A 27 13.01 -4.62 4.29
N LEU A 28 13.09 -3.80 3.24
CA LEU A 28 11.90 -3.22 2.58
C LEU A 28 11.08 -4.31 1.88
N GLU A 29 11.73 -5.20 1.11
CA GLU A 29 11.08 -6.33 0.46
C GLU A 29 10.38 -7.24 1.49
N THR A 30 11.11 -7.62 2.54
CA THR A 30 10.56 -8.44 3.64
C THR A 30 9.34 -7.76 4.27
N ALA A 31 9.41 -6.45 4.50
CA ALA A 31 8.29 -5.69 5.08
C ALA A 31 7.06 -5.69 4.17
N LEU A 32 7.22 -5.55 2.86
CA LEU A 32 6.13 -5.55 1.88
C LEU A 32 5.51 -6.93 1.72
N LEU A 33 6.31 -7.99 1.64
CA LEU A 33 5.82 -9.38 1.58
C LEU A 33 5.03 -9.76 2.83
N THR A 34 5.53 -9.37 4.01
CA THR A 34 4.81 -9.59 5.28
C THR A 34 3.51 -8.78 5.37
N ALA A 35 3.37 -7.72 4.56
CA ALA A 35 2.19 -6.87 4.47
C ALA A 35 1.14 -7.36 3.47
N ASP A 36 1.27 -8.59 2.95
CA ASP A 36 0.37 -9.19 1.96
C ASP A 36 0.34 -8.45 0.60
N PHE A 37 1.42 -7.76 0.21
CA PHE A 37 1.52 -7.17 -1.13
C PHE A 37 1.67 -8.24 -2.23
N GLY A 38 2.18 -9.42 -1.87
CA GLY A 38 2.52 -10.49 -2.80
C GLY A 38 3.85 -10.24 -3.54
N PRO A 39 4.43 -11.29 -4.16
CA PRO A 39 5.75 -11.23 -4.79
C PRO A 39 5.79 -10.25 -5.96
N ASP A 40 4.85 -10.36 -6.90
CA ASP A 40 4.87 -9.60 -8.16
C ASP A 40 4.84 -8.07 -7.93
N ILE A 41 3.96 -7.62 -7.02
CA ILE A 41 3.86 -6.18 -6.69
C ILE A 41 5.08 -5.72 -5.91
N THR A 42 5.59 -6.55 -5.00
CA THR A 42 6.78 -6.22 -4.22
C THR A 42 7.99 -6.04 -5.13
N GLU A 43 8.26 -7.00 -6.01
CA GLU A 43 9.39 -6.96 -6.95
C GLU A 43 9.31 -5.71 -7.83
N ARG A 44 8.13 -5.41 -8.38
CA ARG A 44 7.92 -4.21 -9.20
C ARG A 44 8.18 -2.92 -8.41
N LEU A 45 7.69 -2.82 -7.18
CA LEU A 45 7.91 -1.65 -6.33
C LEU A 45 9.40 -1.48 -5.99
N ILE A 46 10.10 -2.56 -5.65
CA ILE A 46 11.54 -2.52 -5.35
C ILE A 46 12.33 -2.05 -6.58
N HIS A 47 12.04 -2.59 -7.77
CA HIS A 47 12.69 -2.18 -9.01
C HIS A 47 12.47 -0.69 -9.30
N GLU A 48 11.21 -0.22 -9.29
CA GLU A 48 10.88 1.19 -9.52
C GLU A 48 11.58 2.13 -8.51
N LEU A 49 11.72 1.70 -7.26
CA LEU A 49 12.42 2.49 -6.24
C LEU A 49 13.93 2.50 -6.42
N ARG A 50 14.54 1.37 -6.78
CA ARG A 50 15.97 1.31 -7.11
C ARG A 50 16.30 2.23 -8.29
N ASP A 51 15.49 2.20 -9.35
CA ASP A 51 15.62 3.09 -10.51
C ASP A 51 15.52 4.57 -10.10
N LYS A 52 14.53 4.92 -9.25
CA LYS A 52 14.37 6.29 -8.75
C LYS A 52 15.60 6.70 -7.91
N VAL A 53 16.07 5.85 -7.00
CA VAL A 53 17.25 6.13 -6.17
C VAL A 53 18.50 6.34 -7.01
N GLU A 54 18.74 5.50 -8.02
CA GLU A 54 19.87 5.64 -8.95
C GLU A 54 19.76 6.94 -9.76
N ARG A 55 18.57 7.21 -10.33
CA ARG A 55 18.32 8.41 -11.15
C ARG A 55 18.54 9.71 -10.36
N PHE A 56 18.09 9.76 -9.11
CA PHE A 56 18.22 10.95 -8.26
C PHE A 56 19.52 10.97 -7.45
N ARG A 57 20.32 9.88 -7.49
CA ARG A 57 21.56 9.71 -6.74
C ARG A 57 21.42 10.03 -5.25
N THR A 58 20.28 9.66 -4.65
CA THR A 58 20.05 9.88 -3.23
C THR A 58 20.61 8.72 -2.41
N THR A 59 21.13 9.03 -1.23
CA THR A 59 21.52 8.05 -0.23
C THR A 59 20.71 8.22 1.06
N ASP A 60 19.77 9.17 1.12
CA ASP A 60 18.97 9.49 2.30
C ASP A 60 17.74 8.57 2.39
N PRO A 61 17.59 7.74 3.43
CA PRO A 61 16.40 6.90 3.61
C PRO A 61 15.08 7.70 3.76
N LYS A 62 15.13 8.99 4.08
CA LYS A 62 13.95 9.86 4.06
C LYS A 62 13.43 10.09 2.64
N ASP A 63 14.35 10.24 1.67
CA ASP A 63 13.97 10.31 0.26
C ASP A 63 13.37 8.99 -0.20
N LEU A 64 13.96 7.85 0.17
CA LEU A 64 13.39 6.53 -0.14
C LEU A 64 11.96 6.38 0.39
N ARG A 65 11.69 6.83 1.62
CA ARG A 65 10.34 6.84 2.19
C ARG A 65 9.37 7.68 1.38
N ARG A 66 9.81 8.87 0.94
CA ARG A 66 9.00 9.76 0.10
C ARG A 66 8.73 9.11 -1.26
N MET A 67 9.75 8.54 -1.90
CA MET A 67 9.64 7.84 -3.17
C MET A 67 8.68 6.64 -3.08
N LEU A 68 8.73 5.83 -2.01
CA LEU A 68 7.79 4.73 -1.79
C LEU A 68 6.35 5.22 -1.74
N ARG A 69 6.10 6.30 -0.99
CA ARG A 69 4.76 6.91 -0.92
C ARG A 69 4.30 7.37 -2.31
N GLU A 70 5.11 8.15 -2.99
CA GLU A 70 4.78 8.71 -4.31
C GLU A 70 4.51 7.59 -5.32
N THR A 71 5.34 6.55 -5.34
CA THR A 71 5.12 5.38 -6.20
C THR A 71 3.77 4.71 -5.88
N LEU A 72 3.44 4.47 -4.61
CA LEU A 72 2.15 3.87 -4.24
C LEU A 72 0.97 4.77 -4.64
N GLU A 73 1.07 6.08 -4.44
CA GLU A 73 0.07 7.06 -4.86
C GLU A 73 -0.11 7.03 -6.39
N GLU A 74 0.97 6.99 -7.17
CA GLU A 74 0.94 6.85 -8.64
C GLU A 74 0.26 5.54 -9.10
N HIS A 75 0.39 4.45 -8.35
CA HIS A 75 -0.31 3.20 -8.65
C HIS A 75 -1.81 3.31 -8.37
N PHE A 76 -2.22 3.97 -7.28
CA PHE A 76 -3.63 4.13 -6.92
C PHE A 76 -4.37 5.19 -7.74
N ASP A 77 -3.69 6.27 -8.15
CA ASP A 77 -4.27 7.40 -8.88
C ASP A 77 -4.83 6.99 -10.26
N LYS A 78 -4.38 5.84 -10.79
CA LYS A 78 -4.89 5.25 -12.04
C LYS A 78 -6.34 4.76 -11.94
N PHE A 79 -6.93 4.70 -10.74
CA PHE A 79 -8.27 4.17 -10.52
C PHE A 79 -9.24 5.26 -10.05
N ASP A 80 -10.30 5.53 -10.83
CA ASP A 80 -11.41 6.37 -10.40
C ASP A 80 -12.23 5.63 -9.32
N THR A 81 -12.11 6.07 -8.07
CA THR A 81 -12.84 5.48 -6.94
C THR A 81 -14.23 6.10 -6.74
N THR A 82 -14.64 7.03 -7.59
CA THR A 82 -15.92 7.73 -7.47
C THR A 82 -17.08 6.79 -7.71
N LEU A 83 -17.90 6.57 -6.69
CA LEU A 83 -19.16 5.86 -6.84
C LEU A 83 -20.21 6.76 -7.50
N LYS A 84 -20.65 6.40 -8.71
CA LYS A 84 -21.65 7.14 -9.49
C LYS A 84 -23.00 6.42 -9.44
N LEU A 85 -23.96 6.95 -8.66
CA LEU A 85 -25.33 6.43 -8.54
C LEU A 85 -26.33 7.41 -9.18
N THR A 86 -26.23 7.62 -10.49
CA THR A 86 -27.00 8.66 -11.20
C THR A 86 -28.44 8.26 -11.50
N GLU A 87 -28.69 6.97 -11.75
CA GLU A 87 -30.02 6.46 -12.08
C GLU A 87 -30.92 6.32 -10.85
N ARG A 88 -32.25 6.44 -11.03
CA ARG A 88 -33.21 6.23 -9.94
C ARG A 88 -34.33 5.24 -10.35
N PRO A 89 -34.46 4.10 -9.64
CA PRO A 89 -33.66 3.69 -8.49
C PRO A 89 -32.25 3.22 -8.90
N ALA A 90 -31.23 3.58 -8.11
CA ALA A 90 -29.90 3.00 -8.23
C ALA A 90 -29.90 1.65 -7.51
N VAL A 91 -29.63 0.56 -8.24
CA VAL A 91 -29.61 -0.80 -7.68
C VAL A 91 -28.15 -1.25 -7.54
N VAL A 92 -27.74 -1.57 -6.31
CA VAL A 92 -26.39 -2.05 -6.00
C VAL A 92 -26.46 -3.50 -5.51
N LEU A 93 -25.84 -4.42 -6.23
CA LEU A 93 -25.73 -5.83 -5.85
C LEU A 93 -24.44 -6.06 -5.05
N VAL A 94 -24.57 -6.48 -3.79
CA VAL A 94 -23.42 -6.78 -2.92
C VAL A 94 -23.17 -8.29 -2.88
N VAL A 95 -21.99 -8.72 -3.36
CA VAL A 95 -21.59 -10.13 -3.45
C VAL A 95 -20.35 -10.43 -2.60
N GLY A 96 -20.16 -11.70 -2.22
CA GLY A 96 -19.00 -12.16 -1.43
C GLY A 96 -19.33 -13.39 -0.58
N VAL A 97 -18.31 -14.05 -0.02
CA VAL A 97 -18.48 -15.25 0.82
C VAL A 97 -19.09 -14.93 2.19
N ASN A 98 -19.57 -15.94 2.93
CA ASN A 98 -20.11 -15.73 4.27
C ASN A 98 -19.02 -15.25 5.24
N GLY A 99 -19.35 -14.29 6.11
CA GLY A 99 -18.42 -13.76 7.12
C GLY A 99 -17.56 -12.56 6.71
N VAL A 100 -17.48 -12.16 5.43
CA VAL A 100 -16.64 -10.99 5.00
C VAL A 100 -17.23 -9.61 5.32
N GLY A 101 -18.35 -9.56 6.04
CA GLY A 101 -18.97 -8.30 6.45
C GLY A 101 -19.96 -7.67 5.47
N LYS A 102 -20.51 -8.43 4.50
CA LYS A 102 -21.51 -7.92 3.51
C LYS A 102 -22.63 -7.10 4.15
N THR A 103 -23.35 -7.67 5.12
CA THR A 103 -24.48 -7.00 5.80
C THR A 103 -24.03 -5.74 6.55
N THR A 104 -22.85 -5.79 7.18
CA THR A 104 -22.25 -4.62 7.85
C THR A 104 -21.89 -3.52 6.86
N THR A 105 -21.36 -3.90 5.69
CA THR A 105 -21.03 -2.96 4.61
C THR A 105 -22.29 -2.35 4.02
N ILE A 106 -23.38 -3.12 3.83
CA ILE A 106 -24.68 -2.58 3.41
C ILE A 106 -25.15 -1.50 4.39
N GLY A 107 -25.11 -1.76 5.71
CA GLY A 107 -25.53 -0.76 6.71
C GLY A 107 -24.64 0.50 6.75
N LYS A 108 -23.32 0.35 6.56
CA LYS A 108 -22.41 1.50 6.41
C LYS A 108 -22.71 2.29 5.14
N PHE A 109 -22.97 1.57 4.06
CA PHE A 109 -23.21 2.13 2.74
C PHE A 109 -24.52 2.93 2.71
N THR A 110 -25.61 2.39 3.26
CA THR A 110 -26.88 3.11 3.35
C THR A 110 -26.84 4.32 4.28
N LYS A 111 -25.95 4.34 5.28
CA LYS A 111 -25.68 5.52 6.11
C LYS A 111 -24.83 6.58 5.40
N PHE A 112 -23.95 6.15 4.51
CA PHE A 112 -23.04 7.03 3.77
C PHE A 112 -23.77 7.76 2.62
N LEU A 113 -24.69 7.06 1.94
CA LEU A 113 -25.58 7.64 0.94
C LEU A 113 -26.53 8.67 1.57
#